data_AF-A0A2U1K1S3-F1
#
_entry.id   AF-A0A2U1K1S3-F1
#
_cell.length_a   1.000
_cell.length_b   1.000
_cell.length_c   1.000
_cell.angle_alpha   90.00
_cell.angle_beta   90.00
_cell.angle_gamma   90.00
#
_symmetry.space_group_name_H-M   'P 1'
#
loop_
_entity.id
_entity.type
_entity.pdbx_description
1 polymer ?
#
loop_
_entity_poly.entity_id
_entity_poly.type
_entity_poly.pdbx_seq_one_letter_code
_entity_poly.pdbx_strand_id
1 'polypeptide(L)'
;MKPKNICLIGLSFFVISYIMFSQGSKLDYFKKPIDFAHWFNLIGAILLISFNKVFPKNNLNAVASLLTTLGVIAHIGLCTIDFIMWSFGNDEIAKMELSNHISNTPSILYPFVIIGPSLLFVGLAAHALNFIKTHTVIAAMVIVGAPSVGFSFFVLKNGILMLLSCVLFALGLVLLLYRKENVKILTE
;
A
#
# COMPACT_ATOMS: atom_id res chain seq x y z
N MET A 1 5.60 -21.10 4.21
CA MET A 1 5.26 -20.59 2.85
C MET A 1 6.46 -19.84 2.28
N LYS A 2 6.69 -19.89 0.95
CA LYS A 2 7.77 -19.12 0.32
C LYS A 2 7.46 -17.61 0.41
N PRO A 3 8.44 -16.72 0.70
CA PRO A 3 8.21 -15.27 0.84
C PRO A 3 7.49 -14.64 -0.36
N LYS A 4 7.78 -15.12 -1.57
CA LYS A 4 7.08 -14.72 -2.80
C LYS A 4 5.57 -14.97 -2.75
N ASN A 5 5.12 -16.11 -2.22
CA ASN A 5 3.68 -16.41 -2.11
C ASN A 5 3.01 -15.47 -1.11
N ILE A 6 3.71 -15.11 -0.03
CA ILE A 6 3.21 -14.14 0.95
C ILE A 6 3.03 -12.76 0.30
N CYS A 7 3.98 -12.33 -0.52
CA CYS A 7 3.87 -11.07 -1.27
C CYS A 7 2.65 -11.08 -2.20
N LEU A 8 2.39 -12.18 -2.90
CA LEU A 8 1.23 -12.31 -3.78
C LEU A 8 -0.09 -12.24 -3.01
N ILE A 9 -0.19 -12.95 -1.89
CA ILE A 9 -1.38 -12.89 -1.04
C ILE A 9 -1.58 -11.48 -0.49
N GLY A 10 -0.50 -10.82 -0.05
CA GLY A 10 -0.52 -9.44 0.40
C GLY A 10 -1.02 -8.48 -0.68
N LEU A 11 -0.49 -8.58 -1.90
CA LEU A 11 -0.95 -7.79 -3.04
C LEU A 11 -2.41 -8.06 -3.39
N SER A 12 -2.86 -9.31 -3.33
CA SER A 12 -4.27 -9.65 -3.59
C SER A 12 -5.19 -8.99 -2.57
N PHE A 13 -4.91 -9.11 -1.26
CA PHE A 13 -5.70 -8.44 -0.23
C PHE A 13 -5.69 -6.91 -0.41
N PHE A 14 -4.52 -6.35 -0.74
CA PHE A 14 -4.37 -4.92 -0.98
C PHE A 14 -5.15 -4.45 -2.22
N VAL A 15 -5.18 -5.21 -3.31
CA VAL A 15 -6.01 -4.84 -4.49
C VAL A 15 -7.49 -4.99 -4.18
N ILE A 16 -7.90 -6.04 -3.44
CA ILE A 16 -9.31 -6.24 -3.06
C ILE A 16 -9.80 -5.08 -2.18
N SER A 17 -9.00 -4.57 -1.24
CA SER A 17 -9.39 -3.39 -0.46
C SER A 17 -9.61 -2.16 -1.34
N TYR A 18 -8.75 -1.93 -2.35
CA TYR A 18 -8.91 -0.84 -3.30
C TYR A 18 -10.13 -1.00 -4.21
N ILE A 19 -10.52 -2.24 -4.55
CA ILE A 19 -11.78 -2.51 -5.26
C ILE A 19 -12.94 -2.03 -4.38
N MET A 20 -12.93 -2.37 -3.08
CA MET A 20 -13.96 -1.93 -2.14
C MET A 20 -13.98 -0.40 -1.98
N PHE A 21 -12.81 0.23 -1.80
CA PHE A 21 -12.70 1.69 -1.68
C PHE A 21 -13.22 2.43 -2.94
N SER A 22 -12.98 1.89 -4.13
CA SER A 22 -13.43 2.50 -5.39
C SER A 22 -14.96 2.57 -5.52
N GLN A 23 -15.68 1.71 -4.81
CA GLN A 23 -17.15 1.61 -4.86
C GLN A 23 -17.82 2.58 -3.86
N GLY A 24 -17.05 3.18 -2.95
CA GLY A 24 -17.50 4.24 -2.05
C GLY A 24 -18.66 3.82 -1.13
N SER A 25 -19.60 4.73 -0.89
CA SER A 25 -20.78 4.50 -0.05
C SER A 25 -21.87 3.64 -0.70
N LYS A 26 -21.69 3.18 -1.94
CA LYS A 26 -22.72 2.45 -2.68
C LYS A 26 -22.99 1.03 -2.16
N LEU A 27 -22.11 0.50 -1.29
CA LEU A 27 -22.26 -0.82 -0.71
C LEU A 27 -22.16 -0.76 0.81
N ASP A 28 -23.30 -0.48 1.44
CA ASP A 28 -23.49 -0.60 2.90
C ASP A 28 -23.12 -2.00 3.42
N TYR A 29 -23.18 -3.02 2.56
CA TYR A 29 -22.78 -4.40 2.86
C TYR A 29 -21.28 -4.53 3.20
N PHE A 30 -20.38 -3.70 2.66
CA PHE A 30 -18.96 -3.77 3.01
C PHE A 30 -18.61 -3.11 4.35
N LYS A 31 -19.57 -2.42 4.95
CA LYS A 31 -19.43 -1.76 6.25
C LYS A 31 -20.10 -2.54 7.37
N LYS A 32 -20.92 -3.57 7.08
CA LYS A 32 -21.63 -4.35 8.09
C LYS A 32 -21.63 -5.83 7.70
N PRO A 33 -21.24 -6.74 8.61
CA PRO A 33 -21.02 -6.54 10.05
C PRO A 33 -19.62 -6.01 10.42
N ILE A 34 -18.66 -6.01 9.48
CA ILE A 34 -17.25 -5.68 9.70
C ILE A 34 -16.77 -4.79 8.56
N ASP A 35 -15.83 -3.89 8.82
CA ASP A 35 -15.15 -3.10 7.78
C ASP A 35 -14.14 -3.92 6.96
N PHE A 36 -14.65 -4.70 6.01
CA PHE A 36 -13.82 -5.59 5.20
C PHE A 36 -12.76 -4.84 4.38
N ALA A 37 -13.05 -3.62 3.96
CA ALA A 37 -12.14 -2.82 3.14
C ALA A 37 -10.86 -2.52 3.93
N HIS A 38 -10.99 -2.00 5.16
CA HIS A 38 -9.83 -1.69 5.99
C HIS A 38 -9.16 -2.95 6.55
N TRP A 39 -9.90 -4.03 6.83
CA TRP A 39 -9.29 -5.32 7.21
C TRP A 39 -8.41 -5.93 6.12
N PHE A 40 -8.89 -5.94 4.87
CA PHE A 40 -8.08 -6.41 3.75
C PHE A 40 -6.91 -5.48 3.47
N ASN A 41 -7.08 -4.17 3.66
CA ASN A 41 -5.98 -3.22 3.53
C ASN A 41 -4.89 -3.48 4.58
N LEU A 42 -5.28 -3.69 5.84
CA LEU A 42 -4.38 -4.00 6.95
C LEU A 42 -3.61 -5.31 6.73
N ILE A 43 -4.33 -6.41 6.45
CA ILE A 43 -3.72 -7.71 6.19
C ILE A 43 -2.80 -7.64 4.98
N GLY A 44 -3.25 -6.98 3.90
CA GLY A 44 -2.45 -6.73 2.71
C GLY A 44 -1.13 -6.05 3.06
N ALA A 45 -1.21 -4.88 3.70
CA ALA A 45 -0.04 -4.10 4.10
C ALA A 45 0.95 -4.90 4.95
N ILE A 46 0.47 -5.63 5.98
CA ILE A 46 1.33 -6.45 6.85
C ILE A 46 2.07 -7.51 6.03
N LEU A 47 1.40 -8.21 5.12
CA LEU A 47 2.03 -9.27 4.33
C LEU A 47 3.04 -8.72 3.32
N LEU A 48 2.83 -7.49 2.82
CA LEU A 48 3.75 -6.82 1.90
C LEU A 48 5.13 -6.54 2.49
N ILE A 49 5.31 -6.57 3.82
CA ILE A 49 6.65 -6.53 4.44
C ILE A 49 7.57 -7.65 3.92
N SER A 50 6.99 -8.75 3.42
CA SER A 50 7.74 -9.88 2.86
C SER A 50 8.57 -9.50 1.64
N PHE A 51 8.27 -8.40 0.95
CA PHE A 51 9.09 -7.89 -0.15
C PHE A 51 10.53 -7.60 0.28
N ASN A 52 10.75 -7.22 1.55
CA ASN A 52 12.09 -7.02 2.13
C ASN A 52 12.96 -8.29 2.08
N LYS A 53 12.34 -9.46 1.97
CA LYS A 53 13.02 -10.77 1.89
C LYS A 53 13.18 -11.29 0.45
N VAL A 54 12.47 -10.72 -0.53
CA VAL A 54 12.45 -11.23 -1.91
C VAL A 54 13.42 -10.48 -2.82
N PHE A 55 13.60 -9.18 -2.61
CA PHE A 55 14.46 -8.38 -3.48
C PHE A 55 15.96 -8.47 -3.13
N PRO A 56 16.86 -8.19 -4.09
CA PRO A 56 18.31 -8.32 -3.95
C PRO A 56 18.85 -7.52 -2.77
N LYS A 57 19.82 -8.07 -2.05
CA LYS A 57 20.44 -7.40 -0.90
C LYS A 57 21.53 -6.43 -1.37
N ASN A 58 21.21 -5.15 -1.41
CA ASN A 58 22.15 -4.05 -1.66
C ASN A 58 21.77 -2.82 -0.82
N ASN A 59 22.56 -1.74 -0.90
CA ASN A 59 22.34 -0.52 -0.12
C ASN A 59 20.97 0.11 -0.40
N LEU A 60 20.52 0.10 -1.66
CA LEU A 60 19.20 0.61 -2.04
C LEU A 60 18.08 -0.22 -1.40
N ASN A 61 18.22 -1.55 -1.39
CA ASN A 61 17.30 -2.46 -0.75
C ASN A 61 17.26 -2.28 0.78
N ALA A 62 18.36 -1.86 1.41
CA ALA A 62 18.34 -1.53 2.84
C ALA A 62 17.41 -0.34 3.11
N VAL A 63 17.55 0.74 2.33
CA VAL A 63 16.66 1.92 2.40
C VAL A 63 15.22 1.54 2.06
N ALA A 64 15.01 0.81 0.97
CA ALA A 64 13.68 0.35 0.56
C ALA A 64 13.01 -0.53 1.62
N SER A 65 13.79 -1.39 2.29
CA SER A 65 13.29 -2.24 3.37
C SER A 65 12.91 -1.45 4.61
N LEU A 66 13.70 -0.44 4.97
CA LEU A 66 13.39 0.47 6.06
C LEU A 66 12.08 1.23 5.79
N LEU A 67 11.98 1.84 4.60
CA LEU A 67 10.78 2.58 4.19
C LEU A 67 9.53 1.69 4.14
N THR A 68 9.65 0.49 3.59
CA THR A 68 8.55 -0.49 3.57
C THR A 68 8.11 -0.84 4.98
N THR A 69 9.06 -1.08 5.90
CA THR A 69 8.75 -1.42 7.30
C THR A 69 8.03 -0.28 8.01
N LEU A 70 8.54 0.95 7.88
CA LEU A 70 7.88 2.14 8.44
C LEU A 70 6.49 2.35 7.84
N GLY A 71 6.33 2.12 6.55
CA GLY A 71 5.06 2.20 5.85
C GLY A 71 4.03 1.19 6.34
N VAL A 72 4.45 -0.03 6.64
CA VAL A 72 3.58 -1.06 7.25
C VAL A 72 3.16 -0.64 8.67
N ILE A 73 4.10 -0.16 9.49
CA ILE A 73 3.78 0.34 10.85
C ILE A 73 2.76 1.47 10.77
N ALA A 74 2.95 2.40 9.84
CA ALA A 74 2.02 3.51 9.65
C ALA A 74 0.65 3.06 9.12
N HIS A 75 0.60 2.09 8.20
CA HIS A 75 -0.65 1.50 7.72
C HIS A 75 -1.43 0.79 8.83
N ILE A 76 -0.74 0.14 9.77
CA ILE A 76 -1.39 -0.44 10.96
C ILE A 76 -2.07 0.66 11.77
N GLY A 77 -1.38 1.78 12.01
CA GLY A 77 -1.94 2.94 12.70
C GLY A 77 -3.14 3.55 11.95
N LEU A 78 -3.03 3.75 10.63
CA LEU A 78 -4.11 4.28 9.80
C LEU A 78 -5.35 3.39 9.88
N CYS A 79 -5.20 2.08 9.62
CA CYS A 79 -6.34 1.16 9.65
C CYS A 79 -6.95 1.06 11.05
N THR A 80 -6.15 1.22 12.12
CA THR A 80 -6.68 1.29 13.49
C THR A 80 -7.56 2.52 13.70
N ILE A 81 -7.13 3.68 13.20
CA ILE A 81 -7.95 4.90 13.20
C ILE A 81 -9.24 4.68 12.40
N ASP A 82 -9.14 4.05 11.22
CA ASP A 82 -10.29 3.77 10.37
C ASP A 82 -11.30 2.84 11.07
N PHE A 83 -10.84 1.82 11.80
CA PHE A 83 -11.71 0.95 12.58
C PHE A 83 -12.42 1.68 13.72
N ILE A 84 -11.73 2.61 14.39
CA ILE A 84 -12.34 3.45 15.42
C ILE A 84 -13.40 4.34 14.78
N MET A 85 -13.10 5.02 13.66
CA MET A 85 -14.08 5.83 12.92
C MET A 85 -15.28 5.00 12.46
N TRP A 86 -15.04 3.77 11.98
CA TRP A 86 -16.07 2.84 11.57
C TRP A 86 -16.98 2.41 12.73
N SER A 87 -16.43 2.22 13.94
CA SER A 87 -17.19 1.78 15.12
C SER A 87 -18.30 2.75 15.56
N PHE A 88 -18.21 4.04 15.17
CA PHE A 88 -19.26 5.04 15.41
C PHE A 88 -20.50 4.85 14.52
N GLY A 89 -20.47 3.95 13.53
CA GLY A 89 -21.64 3.60 12.73
C GLY A 89 -22.19 4.80 11.94
N ASN A 90 -23.37 5.30 12.32
CA ASN A 90 -24.01 6.46 11.67
C ASN A 90 -23.88 7.76 12.47
N ASP A 91 -23.12 7.76 13.58
CA ASP A 91 -22.88 8.97 14.37
C ASP A 91 -21.82 9.86 13.70
N GLU A 92 -22.27 10.68 12.76
CA GLU A 92 -21.40 11.59 12.02
C GLU A 92 -20.83 12.71 12.90
N ILE A 93 -21.50 13.06 14.01
CA ILE A 93 -21.01 14.10 14.94
C ILE A 93 -19.77 13.56 15.67
N ALA A 94 -19.85 12.36 16.24
CA ALA A 94 -18.72 11.74 16.92
C ALA A 94 -17.53 11.49 15.98
N LYS A 95 -17.78 11.05 14.74
CA LYS A 95 -16.72 10.91 13.72
C LYS A 95 -16.05 12.23 13.38
N MET A 96 -16.82 13.31 13.24
CA MET A 96 -16.29 14.64 12.96
C MET A 96 -15.44 15.15 14.12
N GLU A 97 -15.87 14.93 15.36
CA GLU A 97 -15.09 15.32 16.54
C GLU A 97 -13.78 14.56 16.66
N LEU A 98 -13.78 13.24 16.41
CA LEU A 98 -12.55 12.45 16.34
C LEU A 98 -11.63 12.93 15.22
N SER A 99 -12.17 13.19 14.02
CA SER A 99 -11.41 13.71 12.89
C SER A 99 -10.75 15.05 13.21
N ASN A 100 -11.48 15.96 13.87
CA ASN A 100 -10.96 17.24 14.34
C ASN A 100 -9.86 17.05 15.40
N HIS A 101 -10.05 16.13 16.35
CA HIS A 101 -9.04 15.86 17.37
C HIS A 101 -7.73 15.33 16.77
N ILE A 102 -7.83 14.37 15.85
CA ILE A 102 -6.66 13.82 15.13
C ILE A 102 -5.99 14.92 14.30
N SER A 103 -6.76 15.72 13.58
CA SER A 103 -6.25 16.84 12.76
C SER A 103 -5.50 17.89 13.58
N ASN A 104 -5.89 18.08 14.84
CA ASN A 104 -5.23 18.99 15.77
C ASN A 104 -4.12 18.32 16.61
N THR A 105 -3.80 17.04 16.36
CA THR A 105 -2.77 16.30 17.07
C THR A 105 -1.65 15.86 16.11
N PRO A 106 -0.65 16.72 15.85
CA PRO A 106 0.41 16.47 14.86
C PRO A 106 1.16 15.14 15.04
N SER A 107 1.37 14.71 16.28
CA SER A 107 2.05 13.46 16.63
C SER A 107 1.28 12.20 16.21
N ILE A 108 -0.01 12.32 15.87
CA ILE A 108 -0.82 11.24 15.28
C ILE A 108 -1.02 11.50 13.80
N LEU A 109 -1.39 12.72 13.43
CA LEU A 109 -1.72 13.11 12.06
C LEU A 109 -0.59 12.81 11.05
N TYR A 110 0.62 13.30 11.33
CA TYR A 110 1.72 13.14 10.37
C TYR A 110 2.18 11.68 10.21
N PRO A 111 2.47 10.93 11.30
CA PRO A 111 2.97 9.57 11.15
C PRO A 111 1.91 8.58 10.65
N PHE A 112 0.63 8.75 10.98
CA PHE A 112 -0.37 7.72 10.67
C PHE A 112 -1.38 8.10 9.60
N VAL A 113 -1.55 9.39 9.26
CA VAL A 113 -2.55 9.82 8.28
C VAL A 113 -1.90 10.41 7.03
N ILE A 114 -0.96 11.34 7.18
CA ILE A 114 -0.41 12.10 6.05
C ILE A 114 0.80 11.42 5.41
N ILE A 115 1.85 11.17 6.18
CA ILE A 115 3.17 10.79 5.63
C ILE A 115 3.37 9.28 5.67
N GLY A 116 3.14 8.67 6.84
CA GLY A 116 3.58 7.31 7.07
C GLY A 116 2.94 6.27 6.14
N PRO A 117 1.62 6.28 5.88
CA PRO A 117 1.03 5.31 4.96
C PRO A 117 1.68 5.35 3.57
N SER A 118 2.00 6.53 3.06
CA SER A 118 2.70 6.68 1.77
C SER A 118 4.07 6.01 1.73
N LEU A 119 4.76 5.85 2.87
CA LEU A 119 6.06 5.17 2.94
C LEU A 119 5.99 3.71 2.49
N LEU A 120 4.82 3.05 2.57
CA LEU A 120 4.66 1.68 2.06
C LEU A 120 4.84 1.66 0.53
N PHE A 121 4.15 2.57 -0.16
CA PHE A 121 4.25 2.72 -1.61
C PHE A 121 5.64 3.17 -2.04
N VAL A 122 6.22 4.13 -1.32
CA VAL A 122 7.58 4.63 -1.59
C VAL A 122 8.61 3.52 -1.38
N GLY A 123 8.50 2.73 -0.31
CA GLY A 123 9.40 1.60 -0.03
C GLY A 123 9.34 0.52 -1.11
N LEU A 124 8.13 0.15 -1.54
CA LEU A 124 7.93 -0.82 -2.61
C LEU A 124 8.37 -0.30 -4.00
N ALA A 125 8.17 1.00 -4.28
CA ALA A 125 8.70 1.64 -5.48
C ALA A 125 10.24 1.75 -5.45
N ALA A 126 10.82 2.01 -4.28
CA ALA A 126 12.27 1.99 -4.09
C ALA A 126 12.82 0.60 -4.39
N HIS A 127 12.20 -0.47 -3.89
CA HIS A 127 12.57 -1.84 -4.26
C HIS A 127 12.61 -2.05 -5.79
N ALA A 128 11.63 -1.49 -6.52
CA ALA A 128 11.56 -1.57 -7.98
C ALA A 128 12.69 -0.80 -8.71
N LEU A 129 13.27 0.24 -8.11
CA LEU A 129 14.39 0.99 -8.70
C LEU A 129 15.62 0.12 -8.98
N ASN A 130 15.82 -0.96 -8.21
CA ASN A 130 16.88 -1.94 -8.49
C ASN A 130 16.79 -2.56 -9.89
N PHE A 131 15.61 -2.53 -10.50
CA PHE A 131 15.33 -3.16 -11.78
C PHE A 131 15.11 -2.15 -12.90
N ILE A 132 15.30 -0.85 -12.67
CA ILE A 132 15.00 0.17 -13.69
C ILE A 132 15.87 0.03 -14.95
N LYS A 133 17.08 -0.51 -14.81
CA LYS A 133 18.00 -0.74 -15.94
C LYS A 133 17.78 -2.08 -16.65
N THR A 134 17.23 -3.08 -15.97
CA THR A 134 17.09 -4.46 -16.49
C THR A 134 15.67 -4.80 -16.92
N HIS A 135 14.67 -4.23 -16.24
CA HIS A 135 13.25 -4.42 -16.47
C HIS A 135 12.53 -3.06 -16.44
N THR A 136 12.99 -2.12 -17.26
CA THR A 136 12.59 -0.69 -17.22
C THR A 136 11.08 -0.49 -17.24
N VAL A 137 10.37 -1.14 -18.18
CA VAL A 137 8.91 -0.99 -18.30
C VAL A 137 8.21 -1.46 -17.03
N ILE A 138 8.61 -2.62 -16.50
CA ILE A 138 8.00 -3.21 -15.30
C ILE A 138 8.30 -2.35 -14.06
N ALA A 139 9.55 -1.91 -13.90
CA ALA A 139 9.93 -1.01 -12.81
C ALA A 139 9.18 0.33 -12.89
N ALA A 140 9.02 0.89 -14.10
CA ALA A 140 8.27 2.12 -14.32
C ALA A 140 6.79 1.99 -13.94
N MET A 141 6.14 0.84 -14.18
CA MET A 141 4.77 0.59 -13.73
C MET A 141 4.63 0.78 -12.21
N VAL A 142 5.60 0.30 -11.43
CA VAL A 142 5.61 0.44 -9.96
C VAL A 142 5.92 1.88 -9.56
N ILE A 143 6.97 2.47 -10.13
CA ILE A 143 7.46 3.81 -9.76
C ILE A 143 6.45 4.91 -10.10
N VAL A 144 5.72 4.77 -11.22
CA VAL A 144 4.67 5.69 -11.62
C VAL A 144 3.34 5.34 -10.95
N GLY A 145 3.03 4.06 -10.80
CA GLY A 145 1.79 3.60 -10.17
C GLY A 145 1.67 4.05 -8.71
N ALA A 146 2.75 3.97 -7.93
CA ALA A 146 2.79 4.37 -6.52
C ALA A 146 2.28 5.81 -6.26
N PRO A 147 2.88 6.88 -6.83
CA PRO A 147 2.38 8.23 -6.66
C PRO A 147 1.02 8.44 -7.35
N SER A 148 0.73 7.72 -8.44
CA SER A 148 -0.57 7.82 -9.13
C SER A 148 -1.74 7.39 -8.25
N VAL A 149 -1.56 6.42 -7.35
CA VAL A 149 -2.58 6.03 -6.37
C VAL A 149 -2.98 7.22 -5.49
N GLY A 150 -1.99 7.90 -4.89
CA GLY A 150 -2.22 9.07 -4.06
C GLY A 150 -2.80 10.24 -4.84
N PHE A 151 -2.24 10.55 -6.02
CA PHE A 151 -2.71 11.64 -6.87
C PHE A 151 -4.17 11.46 -7.29
N SER A 152 -4.54 10.24 -7.70
CA SER A 152 -5.91 9.91 -8.14
C SER A 152 -6.93 10.09 -7.02
N PHE A 153 -6.57 9.73 -5.79
CA PHE A 153 -7.46 9.84 -4.65
C PHE A 153 -7.53 11.26 -4.08
N PHE A 154 -6.39 11.89 -3.80
CA PHE A 154 -6.36 13.18 -3.11
C PHE A 154 -6.62 14.38 -4.03
N VAL A 155 -6.05 14.36 -5.25
CA VAL A 155 -6.15 15.49 -6.18
C VAL A 155 -7.37 15.35 -7.07
N LEU A 156 -7.52 14.19 -7.70
CA LEU A 156 -8.61 13.96 -8.67
C LEU A 156 -9.90 13.46 -8.02
N LYS A 157 -9.87 13.04 -6.74
CA LYS A 157 -11.02 12.51 -5.99
C LYS A 157 -11.77 11.41 -6.76
N ASN A 158 -11.04 10.57 -7.49
CA ASN A 158 -11.60 9.55 -8.36
C ASN A 158 -11.19 8.14 -7.90
N GLY A 159 -12.14 7.45 -7.26
CA GLY A 159 -11.93 6.10 -6.73
C GLY A 159 -11.63 5.04 -7.80
N ILE A 160 -12.16 5.18 -9.01
CA ILE A 160 -11.88 4.26 -10.11
C ILE A 160 -10.43 4.44 -10.59
N LEU A 161 -9.99 5.68 -10.76
CA LEU A 161 -8.61 5.96 -11.17
C LEU A 161 -7.59 5.55 -10.10
N MET A 162 -7.95 5.70 -8.82
CA MET A 162 -7.17 5.18 -7.70
C MET A 162 -7.03 3.65 -7.79
N LEU A 163 -8.12 2.92 -8.04
CA LEU A 163 -8.08 1.47 -8.25
C LEU A 163 -7.20 1.09 -9.45
N LEU A 164 -7.37 1.74 -10.59
CA LEU A 164 -6.55 1.48 -11.78
C LEU A 164 -5.07 1.72 -11.52
N SER A 165 -4.74 2.78 -10.77
CA SER A 165 -3.36 3.06 -10.34
C SER A 165 -2.81 1.99 -9.41
N CYS A 166 -3.64 1.49 -8.47
CA CYS A 166 -3.27 0.41 -7.56
C CYS A 166 -3.06 -0.91 -8.31
N VAL A 167 -3.91 -1.22 -9.29
CA VAL A 167 -3.76 -2.41 -10.14
C VAL A 167 -2.48 -2.31 -10.97
N LEU A 168 -2.20 -1.16 -11.57
CA LEU A 168 -0.94 -0.92 -12.32
C LEU A 168 0.28 -1.15 -11.43
N PHE A 169 0.28 -0.56 -10.23
CA PHE A 169 1.33 -0.71 -9.23
C PHE A 169 1.52 -2.18 -8.80
N ALA A 170 0.43 -2.87 -8.44
CA ALA A 170 0.45 -4.25 -8.00
C ALA A 170 0.90 -5.20 -9.11
N LEU A 171 0.42 -5.02 -10.35
CA LEU A 171 0.86 -5.81 -11.50
C LEU A 171 2.35 -5.63 -11.77
N GLY A 172 2.88 -4.41 -11.68
CA GLY A 172 4.32 -4.16 -11.78
C GLY A 172 5.12 -4.96 -10.74
N LEU A 173 4.66 -4.99 -9.48
CA LEU A 173 5.31 -5.78 -8.42
C LEU A 173 5.20 -7.29 -8.66
N VAL A 174 4.05 -7.80 -9.11
CA VAL A 174 3.88 -9.21 -9.48
C VAL A 174 4.85 -9.60 -10.60
N LEU A 175 4.93 -8.78 -11.65
CA LEU A 175 5.84 -9.03 -12.76
C LEU A 175 7.30 -9.01 -12.31
N LEU A 176 7.70 -8.10 -11.40
CA LEU A 176 9.03 -8.10 -10.81
C LEU A 176 9.32 -9.34 -9.95
N LEU A 177 8.31 -9.91 -9.27
CA LEU A 177 8.46 -11.17 -8.52
C LEU A 177 8.71 -12.37 -9.44
N TYR A 178 8.20 -12.35 -10.67
CA TYR A 178 8.33 -13.42 -11.67
C TYR A 178 9.34 -13.11 -12.78
N ARG A 179 10.10 -12.02 -12.66
CA ARG A 179 11.16 -11.69 -13.59
C ARG A 179 12.12 -12.88 -13.75
N LYS A 180 12.57 -13.12 -14.98
CA LYS A 180 13.71 -14.01 -15.21
C LYS A 180 14.96 -13.26 -14.77
N GLU A 181 15.70 -13.82 -13.82
CA GLU A 181 17.02 -13.29 -13.50
C GLU A 181 17.92 -13.60 -14.69
N ASN A 182 18.33 -12.56 -15.41
CA ASN A 182 19.46 -12.67 -16.32
C ASN A 182 20.69 -12.84 -15.42
N VAL A 183 21.00 -14.08 -15.06
CA VAL A 183 22.26 -14.44 -14.43
C VAL A 183 23.35 -14.09 -15.44
N LYS A 184 23.87 -12.86 -15.37
CA LYS A 184 25.24 -12.63 -15.81
C LYS A 184 26.10 -13.37 -14.80
N ILE A 185 26.48 -14.59 -15.17
CA ILE A 185 27.58 -15.31 -14.56
C ILE A 185 28.80 -14.37 -14.69
N LEU A 186 29.10 -13.62 -13.63
CA LEU A 186 30.43 -13.04 -13.45
C LEU A 186 31.28 -14.17 -12.84
N THR A 187 31.62 -15.14 -13.69
CA THR A 187 32.85 -15.91 -13.52
C THR A 187 33.86 -15.23 -14.39
N GLU A 188 34.73 -14.44 -13.77
CA GLU A 188 36.17 -14.32 -14.05
C GLU A 188 36.80 -13.48 -12.93
#